data_AF-A0A842HM11-F1
#
_entry.id   AF-A0A842HM11-F1
#
_cell.length_a   1.000
_cell.length_b   1.000
_cell.length_c   1.000
_cell.angle_alpha   90.00
_cell.angle_beta   90.00
_cell.angle_gamma   90.00
#
_symmetry.space_group_name_H-M   'P 1'
#
loop_
_entity.id
_entity.type
_entity.pdbx_description
1 polymer ?
#
loop_
_entity_poly.entity_id
_entity_poly.type
_entity_poly.pdbx_seq_one_letter_code
_entity_poly.pdbx_strand_id
1 'polypeptide(L)'
;MRSKNMNPVAYPELALARKAEKVDVPMQLIERQSTMAGAIALCVQVSGLEDKEVYLSLGIDAGHWSRIMKGDAHFPVNKLCDLMDLCGNEAPLKWLASHRGYGLVMLKTEAQRRIEELESQLNKERERRIWAEDMATGRRGGN
;
A
#
# COMPACT_ATOMS: atom_id res chain seq x y z
N MET A 1 12.66 -51.65 -18.28
CA MET A 1 12.85 -50.25 -18.73
C MET A 1 11.51 -49.62 -19.10
N ARG A 2 10.99 -48.72 -18.26
CA ARG A 2 10.37 -47.42 -18.63
C ARG A 2 9.92 -46.74 -17.34
N SER A 3 10.79 -45.91 -16.78
CA SER A 3 10.44 -45.00 -15.70
C SER A 3 9.45 -43.99 -16.26
N LYS A 4 8.26 -43.89 -15.65
CA LYS A 4 7.32 -42.81 -15.95
C LYS A 4 7.89 -41.54 -15.34
N ASN A 5 8.13 -40.55 -16.17
CA ASN A 5 8.50 -39.19 -15.75
C ASN A 5 7.42 -38.66 -14.79
N MET A 6 7.74 -38.61 -13.50
CA MET A 6 7.00 -37.81 -12.53
C MET A 6 7.41 -36.35 -12.78
N ASN A 7 6.47 -35.55 -13.28
CA ASN A 7 6.61 -34.10 -13.22
C ASN A 7 6.68 -33.70 -11.74
N PRO A 8 7.67 -32.90 -11.30
CA PRO A 8 7.65 -32.33 -9.97
C PRO A 8 6.44 -31.41 -9.89
N VAL A 9 5.45 -31.80 -9.10
CA VAL A 9 4.33 -30.94 -8.73
C VAL A 9 4.95 -29.75 -8.02
N ALA A 10 4.88 -28.57 -8.65
CA ALA A 10 5.24 -27.32 -8.00
C ALA A 10 4.27 -27.12 -6.86
N TYR A 11 4.70 -27.44 -5.64
CA TYR A 11 3.98 -27.05 -4.43
C TYR A 11 4.08 -25.52 -4.37
N PRO A 12 2.95 -24.77 -4.42
CA PRO A 12 3.00 -23.39 -4.00
C PRO A 12 3.50 -23.41 -2.56
N GLU A 13 4.62 -22.72 -2.29
CA GLU A 13 5.11 -22.57 -0.93
C GLU A 13 3.95 -22.09 -0.07
N LEU A 14 3.51 -22.92 0.87
CA LEU A 14 2.52 -22.53 1.87
C LEU A 14 3.13 -21.38 2.63
N ALA A 15 2.69 -20.15 2.34
CA ALA A 15 3.05 -18.99 3.14
C ALA A 15 2.59 -19.28 4.58
N LEU A 16 3.54 -19.63 5.45
CA LEU A 16 3.28 -19.99 6.84
C LEU A 16 2.68 -18.82 7.65
N ALA A 17 2.83 -17.59 7.14
CA ALA A 17 2.31 -16.38 7.75
C ALA A 17 1.06 -15.89 7.02
N ARG A 18 -0.04 -15.76 7.77
CA ARG A 18 -1.25 -15.09 7.33
C ARG A 18 -0.95 -13.59 7.18
N LYS A 19 -1.21 -13.03 5.99
CA LYS A 19 -1.29 -11.58 5.80
C LYS A 19 -2.70 -11.11 6.15
N ALA A 20 -2.81 -9.95 6.80
CA ALA A 20 -4.10 -9.34 7.05
C ALA A 20 -4.72 -8.82 5.74
N GLU A 21 -6.04 -8.77 5.69
CA GLU A 21 -6.73 -8.07 4.61
C GLU A 21 -6.46 -6.57 4.70
N LYS A 22 -6.62 -5.85 3.58
CA LYS A 22 -6.45 -4.39 3.60
C LYS A 22 -7.53 -3.76 4.46
N VAL A 23 -7.12 -3.03 5.49
CA VAL A 23 -8.04 -2.32 6.38
C VAL A 23 -7.76 -0.82 6.32
N ASP A 24 -8.79 -0.03 6.01
CA ASP A 24 -8.68 1.42 6.14
C ASP A 24 -8.98 1.84 7.58
N VAL A 25 -7.95 2.35 8.26
CA VAL A 25 -8.06 2.82 9.64
C VAL A 25 -8.53 4.29 9.62
N PRO A 26 -9.64 4.63 10.31
CA PRO A 26 -10.12 6.01 10.41
C PRO A 26 -9.07 6.95 10.98
N MET A 27 -8.91 8.13 10.36
CA MET A 27 -7.88 9.09 10.72
C MET A 27 -7.99 9.56 12.18
N GLN A 28 -9.21 9.68 12.69
CA GLN A 28 -9.49 10.11 14.07
C GLN A 28 -8.94 9.13 15.11
N LEU A 29 -8.85 7.84 14.79
CA LEU A 29 -8.24 6.84 15.69
C LEU A 29 -6.71 6.93 15.67
N ILE A 30 -6.15 7.25 14.51
CA ILE A 30 -4.72 7.44 14.30
C ILE A 30 -4.25 8.69 15.05
N GLU A 31 -4.91 9.83 14.87
CA GLU A 31 -4.54 11.11 15.48
C GLU A 31 -4.60 11.10 17.02
N ARG A 32 -5.42 10.20 17.60
CA ARG A 32 -5.52 10.01 19.05
C ARG A 32 -4.30 9.30 19.65
N GLN A 33 -3.45 8.66 18.83
CA GLN A 33 -2.27 7.99 19.34
C GLN A 33 -1.23 9.03 19.77
N SER A 34 -0.79 8.96 21.03
CA SER A 34 0.16 9.91 21.60
C SER A 34 1.60 9.67 21.14
N THR A 35 1.91 8.48 20.65
CA THR A 35 3.26 8.07 20.27
C THR A 35 3.26 7.20 19.02
N MET A 36 4.41 7.13 18.34
CA MET A 36 4.64 6.19 17.24
C MET A 36 4.41 4.72 17.66
N ALA A 37 4.80 4.36 18.89
CA ALA A 37 4.55 3.02 19.43
C ALA A 37 3.05 2.73 19.56
N GLY A 38 2.24 3.72 19.96
CA GLY A 38 0.78 3.61 19.97
C GLY A 38 0.19 3.45 18.58
N ALA A 39 0.71 4.15 17.57
CA ALA A 39 0.30 3.97 16.17
C ALA A 39 0.66 2.58 15.62
N ILE A 40 1.82 2.03 16.00
CA ILE A 40 2.23 0.65 15.70
C ILE A 40 1.31 -0.36 16.38
N ALA A 41 0.98 -0.16 17.66
CA ALA A 41 0.06 -1.04 18.39
C ALA A 41 -1.35 -1.01 17.75
N LEU A 42 -1.83 0.17 17.36
CA LEU A 42 -3.09 0.32 16.63
C LEU A 42 -3.06 -0.43 15.28
N CYS A 43 -1.96 -0.32 14.54
CA CYS A 43 -1.75 -1.00 13.25
C CYS A 43 -1.93 -2.52 13.40
N VAL A 44 -1.31 -3.11 14.43
CA VAL A 44 -1.42 -4.54 14.75
C VAL A 44 -2.84 -4.88 15.19
N GLN A 45 -3.41 -4.12 16.13
CA GLN A 45 -4.74 -4.39 16.69
C GLN A 45 -5.81 -4.42 15.59
N VAL A 46 -5.78 -3.47 14.65
CA VAL A 46 -6.78 -3.39 13.57
C VAL A 46 -6.57 -4.48 12.51
N SER A 47 -5.35 -5.01 12.36
CA SER A 47 -5.06 -6.10 11.44
C SER A 47 -5.70 -7.44 11.83
N GLY A 48 -6.03 -7.60 13.13
CA GLY A 48 -6.56 -8.86 13.67
C GLY A 48 -5.55 -10.00 13.73
N LEU A 49 -4.25 -9.71 13.54
CA LEU A 49 -3.16 -10.65 13.77
C LEU A 49 -2.80 -10.68 15.26
N GLU A 50 -2.42 -11.87 15.75
CA GLU A 50 -1.84 -12.01 17.06
C GLU A 50 -0.39 -11.48 17.07
N ASP A 51 0.06 -10.95 18.21
CA ASP A 51 1.45 -10.51 18.42
C ASP A 51 2.47 -11.55 17.94
N LYS A 52 2.19 -12.83 18.18
CA LYS A 52 3.04 -13.95 17.75
C LYS A 52 3.14 -14.08 16.24
N GLU A 53 2.06 -13.87 15.52
CA GLU A 53 2.08 -13.87 14.05
C GLU A 53 2.95 -12.71 13.54
N VAL A 54 2.86 -11.55 14.20
CA VAL A 54 3.61 -10.34 13.80
C VAL A 54 5.11 -10.48 14.08
N TYR A 55 5.52 -10.74 15.32
CA TYR A 55 6.95 -10.76 15.63
C TYR A 55 7.68 -11.93 14.96
N LEU A 56 7.04 -13.08 14.75
CA LEU A 56 7.64 -14.19 13.99
C LEU A 56 7.83 -13.81 12.52
N SER A 57 6.79 -13.24 11.88
CA SER A 57 6.86 -12.82 10.47
C SER A 57 7.90 -11.73 10.24
N LEU A 58 8.06 -10.83 11.22
CA LEU A 58 9.06 -9.77 11.18
C LEU A 58 10.44 -10.23 11.65
N GLY A 59 10.62 -11.47 12.13
CA GLY A 59 11.89 -11.94 12.69
C GLY A 59 12.35 -11.10 13.89
N ILE A 60 11.42 -10.65 14.72
CA ILE A 60 11.66 -9.93 15.97
C ILE A 60 11.53 -10.94 17.11
N ASP A 61 12.51 -10.95 18.03
CA ASP A 61 12.44 -11.76 19.24
C ASP A 61 11.24 -11.36 20.12
N ALA A 62 10.57 -12.34 20.73
CA ALA A 62 9.38 -12.11 21.54
C ALA A 62 9.64 -11.19 22.75
N GLY A 63 10.81 -11.30 23.37
CA GLY A 63 11.23 -10.42 24.48
C GLY A 63 11.48 -8.99 24.01
N HIS A 64 12.08 -8.82 22.82
CA HIS A 64 12.21 -7.50 22.19
C HIS A 64 10.84 -6.92 21.83
N TRP A 65 9.94 -7.70 21.22
CA TRP A 65 8.57 -7.30 20.91
C TRP A 65 7.81 -6.80 22.15
N SER A 66 7.85 -7.58 23.24
CA SER A 66 7.18 -7.20 24.49
C SER A 66 7.71 -5.86 25.05
N ARG A 67 9.02 -5.61 24.97
CA ARG A 67 9.60 -4.32 25.39
C ARG A 67 9.18 -3.17 24.48
N ILE A 68 9.06 -3.39 23.17
CA ILE A 68 8.54 -2.36 22.25
C ILE A 68 7.11 -1.97 22.65
N MET A 69 6.22 -2.96 22.84
CA MET A 69 4.81 -2.71 23.15
C MET A 69 4.60 -2.02 24.50
N LYS A 70 5.54 -2.23 25.45
CA LYS A 70 5.56 -1.51 26.73
C LYS A 70 6.18 -0.12 26.67
N GLY A 71 6.87 0.22 25.57
CA GLY A 71 7.60 1.48 25.41
C GLY A 71 9.03 1.47 25.98
N ASP A 72 9.52 0.31 26.42
CA ASP A 72 10.87 0.12 26.98
C ASP A 72 11.95 -0.11 25.89
N ALA A 73 11.54 -0.25 24.63
CA ALA A 73 12.43 -0.42 23.48
C ALA A 73 11.87 0.24 22.21
N HIS A 74 12.77 0.54 21.26
CA HIS A 74 12.38 1.07 19.96
C HIS A 74 12.06 -0.04 18.95
N PHE A 75 11.05 0.22 18.11
CA PHE A 75 10.74 -0.63 16.97
C PHE A 75 11.84 -0.50 15.89
N PRO A 76 12.29 -1.61 15.26
CA PRO A 76 13.27 -1.56 14.19
C PRO A 76 12.72 -0.83 12.96
N VAL A 77 13.20 0.39 12.70
CA VAL A 77 12.67 1.27 11.64
C VAL A 77 12.67 0.60 10.26
N ASN A 78 13.70 -0.20 9.96
CA ASN A 78 13.81 -0.94 8.69
C ASN A 78 12.71 -2.00 8.48
N LYS A 79 11.94 -2.35 9.52
CA LYS A 79 10.83 -3.32 9.46
C LYS A 79 9.46 -2.63 9.45
N LEU A 80 9.41 -1.29 9.42
CA LEU A 80 8.16 -0.55 9.54
C LEU A 80 7.26 -0.74 8.31
N CYS A 81 7.87 -0.75 7.12
CA CYS A 81 7.15 -1.05 5.88
C CYS A 81 6.62 -2.49 5.89
N ASP A 82 7.47 -3.46 6.26
CA ASP A 82 7.07 -4.88 6.37
C ASP A 82 5.90 -5.06 7.35
N LEU A 83 5.87 -4.32 8.46
CA LEU A 83 4.76 -4.31 9.40
C LEU A 83 3.47 -3.82 8.74
N MET A 84 3.51 -2.66 8.06
CA MET A 84 2.32 -2.09 7.41
C MET A 84 1.79 -3.00 6.30
N ASP A 85 2.69 -3.61 5.52
CA ASP A 85 2.35 -4.60 4.49
C ASP A 85 1.75 -5.88 5.09
N LEU A 86 2.26 -6.34 6.23
CA LEU A 86 1.75 -7.52 6.93
C LEU A 86 0.37 -7.25 7.55
N CYS A 87 0.21 -6.09 8.19
CA CYS A 87 -1.01 -5.67 8.88
C CYS A 87 -2.07 -5.07 7.94
N GLY A 88 -1.73 -4.86 6.66
CA GLY A 88 -2.66 -4.39 5.63
C GLY A 88 -3.13 -2.95 5.82
N ASN A 89 -2.39 -2.12 6.56
CA ASN A 89 -2.78 -0.73 6.83
C ASN A 89 -1.58 0.20 7.07
N GLU A 90 -1.79 1.49 6.80
CA GLU A 90 -0.75 2.53 6.84
C GLU A 90 -0.78 3.37 8.13
N ALA A 91 -1.32 2.84 9.24
CA ALA A 91 -1.54 3.64 10.46
C ALA A 91 -0.27 4.36 10.97
N PRO A 92 0.93 3.73 11.03
CA PRO A 92 2.15 4.40 11.46
C PRO A 92 2.58 5.55 10.52
N LEU A 93 2.45 5.34 9.21
CA LEU A 93 2.78 6.36 8.20
C LEU A 93 1.80 7.55 8.27
N LYS A 94 0.50 7.27 8.31
CA LYS A 94 -0.56 8.28 8.45
C LYS A 94 -0.38 9.09 9.75
N TRP A 95 -0.02 8.44 10.85
CA TRP A 95 0.29 9.11 12.11
C TRP A 95 1.46 10.07 11.98
N LEU A 96 2.57 9.62 11.39
CA LEU A 96 3.75 10.45 11.25
C LEU A 96 3.48 11.68 10.38
N ALA A 97 2.74 11.49 9.29
CA ALA A 97 2.34 12.58 8.40
C ALA A 97 1.47 13.61 9.14
N SER A 98 0.40 13.18 9.81
CA SER A 98 -0.50 14.10 10.50
C SER A 98 0.15 14.80 11.68
N HIS A 99 0.98 14.10 12.45
CA HIS A 99 1.71 14.68 13.58
C HIS A 99 2.72 15.75 13.14
N ARG A 100 3.10 15.75 11.86
CA ARG A 100 3.95 16.76 11.24
C ARG A 100 3.19 17.80 10.40
N GLY A 101 1.86 17.69 10.32
CA GLY A 101 1.01 18.57 9.52
C GLY A 101 1.09 18.33 8.01
N TYR A 102 1.51 17.13 7.58
CA TYR A 102 1.58 16.75 6.18
C TYR A 102 0.37 15.90 5.75
N GLY A 103 -0.02 16.04 4.49
CA GLY A 103 -0.91 15.12 3.79
C GLY A 103 -0.13 14.06 3.02
N LEU A 104 -0.74 12.88 2.85
CA LEU A 104 -0.17 11.77 2.07
C LEU A 104 -0.93 11.62 0.75
N VAL A 105 -0.18 11.40 -0.33
CA VAL A 105 -0.72 11.03 -1.63
C VAL A 105 -0.02 9.78 -2.14
N MET A 106 -0.78 8.85 -2.69
CA MET A 106 -0.19 7.69 -3.36
C MET A 106 0.43 8.13 -4.67
N LEU A 107 1.73 7.86 -4.83
CA LEU A 107 2.42 8.16 -6.08
C LEU A 107 1.98 7.16 -7.15
N LYS A 108 1.63 7.70 -8.33
CA LYS A 108 1.41 6.89 -9.53
C LYS A 108 2.70 6.16 -9.91
N THR A 109 2.57 4.89 -10.26
CA THR A 109 3.62 4.11 -10.91
C THR A 109 4.02 4.75 -12.24
N GLU A 110 5.22 4.46 -12.73
CA GLU A 110 5.69 4.98 -14.01
C GLU A 110 4.75 4.59 -15.17
N ALA A 111 4.27 3.35 -15.18
CA ALA A 111 3.27 2.88 -16.14
C ALA A 111 1.97 3.70 -16.08
N GLN A 112 1.46 4.00 -14.88
CA GLN A 112 0.25 4.83 -14.71
C GLN A 112 0.47 6.27 -15.20
N ARG A 113 1.65 6.85 -14.94
CA ARG A 113 2.00 8.17 -15.48
C ARG A 113 2.06 8.16 -17.00
N ARG A 114 2.63 7.10 -17.58
CA ARG A 114 2.74 6.96 -19.04
C ARG A 114 1.39 6.79 -19.73
N ILE A 115 0.48 6.02 -19.12
CA ILE A 115 -0.89 5.85 -19.63
C ILE A 115 -1.58 7.22 -19.68
N GLU A 116 -1.54 7.98 -18.60
CA GLU A 116 -2.16 9.31 -18.51
C GLU A 116 -1.57 10.29 -19.55
N GLU A 117 -0.26 10.25 -19.76
CA GLU A 117 0.39 11.09 -20.78
C GLU A 117 -0.10 10.74 -22.20
N LEU A 118 -0.18 9.44 -22.52
CA LEU A 118 -0.67 8.97 -23.82
C LEU A 118 -2.16 9.28 -24.02
N GLU A 119 -2.97 9.13 -22.98
CA GLU A 119 -4.39 9.52 -23.00
C GLU A 119 -4.56 11.02 -23.23
N SER A 120 -3.74 11.85 -22.59
CA SER A 120 -3.73 13.30 -22.80
C SER A 120 -3.36 13.65 -24.25
N GLN A 121 -2.35 12.98 -24.82
CA GLN A 121 -1.95 13.19 -26.22
C GLN A 121 -3.06 12.74 -27.19
N LEU A 122 -3.66 11.59 -26.94
CA LEU A 122 -4.76 11.07 -27.75
C LEU A 122 -5.97 12.00 -27.71
N ASN A 123 -6.29 12.56 -26.54
CA ASN A 123 -7.40 13.48 -26.39
C ASN A 123 -7.17 14.79 -27.16
N LYS A 124 -5.96 15.36 -27.09
CA LYS A 124 -5.56 16.54 -27.88
C LYS A 124 -5.65 16.28 -29.39
N GLU A 125 -5.23 15.10 -29.84
CA GLU A 125 -5.33 14.72 -31.25
C GLU A 125 -6.78 14.52 -31.70
N ARG A 126 -7.63 13.93 -30.86
CA ARG A 126 -9.08 13.82 -31.12
C ARG A 126 -9.74 15.19 -31.21
N GLU A 127 -9.45 16.10 -30.29
CA GLU A 127 -9.95 17.47 -30.31
C GLU A 127 -9.52 18.22 -31.58
N ARG A 128 -8.25 18.07 -32.00
CA ARG A 128 -7.75 18.62 -33.27
C ARG A 128 -8.49 18.06 -34.47
N ARG A 129 -8.73 16.75 -34.51
CA ARG A 129 -9.47 16.11 -35.61
C ARG A 129 -10.91 16.59 -35.67
N ILE A 130 -11.61 16.60 -34.54
CA ILE A 130 -12.99 17.10 -34.45
C ILE A 130 -13.05 18.57 -34.90
N TRP A 131 -12.11 19.40 -34.46
CA TRP A 131 -12.04 20.79 -34.89
C TRP A 131 -11.79 20.93 -36.41
N ALA A 132 -10.88 20.13 -36.96
CA ALA A 132 -10.60 20.12 -38.39
C ALA A 132 -11.79 19.63 -39.23
N GLU A 133 -12.49 18.59 -38.76
CA GLU A 133 -13.73 18.08 -39.37
C GLU A 133 -14.84 19.14 -39.31
N ASP A 134 -15.05 19.79 -38.16
CA ASP A 134 -16.03 20.89 -38.01
C ASP A 134 -15.74 22.05 -38.99
N MET A 135 -14.45 22.40 -39.16
CA MET A 135 -14.01 23.44 -40.10
C MET A 135 -14.21 23.01 -41.57
N ALA A 136 -13.91 21.76 -41.91
CA ALA A 136 -14.09 21.23 -43.26
C ALA A 136 -15.57 21.08 -43.64
N THR A 137 -16.45 20.81 -42.67
CA THR A 137 -17.89 20.64 -42.88
C THR A 137 -18.67 21.96 -42.79
N GLY A 138 -18.00 23.10 -42.55
CA GLY A 138 -18.60 24.44 -42.60
C GLY A 138 -19.62 24.77 -41.49
N ARG A 139 -19.72 23.96 -40.42
CA ARG A 139 -20.77 24.09 -39.39
C ARG A 139 -20.60 25.26 -38.42
N ARG A 140 -19.50 26.01 -38.47
CA ARG A 140 -19.29 27.26 -37.70
C ARG A 140 -18.92 28.46 -38.58
N GLY A 141 -19.46 28.50 -39.80
CA GLY A 141 -19.30 29.61 -40.74
C GLY A 141 -20.58 30.41 -41.00
N GLY A 142 -21.55 30.43 -40.07
CA GLY A 142 -22.79 31.18 -40.24
C GLY A 142 -23.49 31.50 -38.92
N ASN A 143 -23.48 32.81 -38.59
CA ASN A 143 -24.06 33.53 -37.45
C ASN A 143 -23.44 33.34 -36.06
#